data_AF-A0A4Q3RMH4-F1
#
_entry.id   AF-A0A4Q3RMH4-F1
#
_cell.length_a   1.000
_cell.length_b   1.000
_cell.length_c   1.000
_cell.angle_alpha   90.00
_cell.angle_beta   90.00
_cell.angle_gamma   90.00
#
_symmetry.space_group_name_H-M   'P 1'
#
loop_
_entity.id
_entity.type
_entity.pdbx_description
1 polymer ?
#
loop_
_entity_poly.entity_id
_entity_poly.type
_entity_poly.pdbx_seq_one_letter_code
_entity_poly.pdbx_strand_id
1 'polypeptide(L)'
;MYQKNHVLLRFLKLRLVVNGMHIYSLQKGQPIVVTMPTNPARIVVTDGYHITGPVQITYLPQRKHYFTIACIIENDVLVGGGILMTLLFFMGLTSGLLVLQLISMSPIVYLLFLYYIKRKEFIQIRRLV
;
A
#
# COMPACT_ATOMS: atom_id res chain seq x y z
N MET A 1 -11.22 10.96 0.40
CA MET A 1 -10.19 9.91 0.34
C MET A 1 -8.90 10.51 -0.17
N TYR A 2 -7.76 10.15 0.41
CA TYR A 2 -6.45 10.67 0.01
C TYR A 2 -5.41 9.54 -0.14
N GLN A 3 -4.63 9.56 -1.21
CA GLN A 3 -3.51 8.63 -1.39
C GLN A 3 -2.26 9.16 -0.66
N LYS A 4 -1.76 8.43 0.33
CA LYS A 4 -0.52 8.80 1.05
C LYS A 4 0.67 8.74 0.09
N ASN A 5 1.65 9.61 0.29
CA ASN A 5 2.86 9.68 -0.53
C ASN A 5 3.84 8.55 -0.17
N HIS A 6 3.51 7.31 -0.57
CA HIS A 6 4.40 6.15 -0.46
C HIS A 6 5.07 5.90 -1.81
N VAL A 7 6.37 5.59 -1.78
CA VAL A 7 7.17 5.32 -3.00
C VAL A 7 6.54 4.21 -3.83
N LEU A 8 6.11 3.12 -3.17
CA LEU A 8 5.52 1.96 -3.85
C LEU A 8 4.17 2.28 -4.49
N LEU A 9 3.34 3.12 -3.86
CA LEU A 9 2.05 3.53 -4.45
C LEU A 9 2.21 4.51 -5.61
N ARG A 10 3.39 5.15 -5.74
CA ARG A 10 3.66 6.11 -6.82
C ARG A 10 3.67 5.45 -8.20
N PHE A 11 3.82 4.14 -8.31
CA PHE A 11 3.83 3.46 -9.61
C PHE A 11 2.47 2.84 -9.95
N LEU A 12 1.55 2.78 -8.98
CA LEU A 12 0.28 2.06 -9.12
C LEU A 12 -0.84 3.00 -9.56
N LYS A 13 -1.71 2.49 -10.45
CA LYS A 13 -2.92 3.19 -10.92
C LYS A 13 -4.10 2.81 -10.03
N LEU A 14 -4.20 3.44 -8.87
CA LEU A 14 -5.23 3.12 -7.88
C LEU A 14 -6.63 3.55 -8.32
N ARG A 15 -7.60 2.71 -8.01
CA ARG A 15 -9.04 2.90 -8.24
C ARG A 15 -9.78 2.54 -6.96
N LEU A 16 -10.73 3.37 -6.58
CA LEU A 16 -11.70 3.09 -5.55
C LEU A 16 -12.96 2.50 -6.20
N VAL A 17 -13.41 1.36 -5.71
CA VAL A 17 -14.67 0.72 -6.11
C VAL A 17 -15.65 0.82 -4.94
N VAL A 18 -16.82 1.40 -5.18
CA VAL A 18 -17.90 1.54 -4.20
C VAL A 18 -19.06 0.64 -4.60
N ASN A 19 -19.47 -0.24 -3.67
CA ASN A 19 -20.53 -1.24 -3.83
C ASN A 19 -20.38 -2.15 -5.07
N GLY A 20 -19.18 -2.25 -5.64
CA GLY A 20 -18.95 -3.00 -6.89
C GLY A 20 -19.49 -2.32 -8.16
N MET A 21 -20.12 -1.15 -8.05
CA MET A 21 -20.78 -0.48 -9.18
C MET A 21 -20.07 0.80 -9.62
N HIS A 22 -19.60 1.61 -8.66
CA HIS A 22 -18.99 2.91 -8.97
C HIS A 22 -17.48 2.84 -8.84
N ILE A 23 -16.76 3.26 -9.88
CA ILE A 23 -15.30 3.25 -9.92
C ILE A 23 -14.78 4.68 -10.02
N TYR A 24 -13.93 5.07 -9.07
CA TYR A 24 -13.29 6.38 -9.03
C TYR A 24 -11.78 6.21 -9.17
N SER A 25 -11.16 6.90 -10.13
CA SER A 25 -9.70 6.93 -10.23
C SER A 25 -9.11 7.79 -9.12
N LEU A 26 -8.11 7.27 -8.42
CA LEU A 26 -7.40 8.00 -7.38
C LEU A 26 -6.16 8.63 -7.99
N GLN A 27 -6.17 9.96 -8.08
CA GLN A 27 -5.02 10.73 -8.55
C GLN A 27 -4.07 11.02 -7.38
N LYS A 28 -2.77 10.99 -7.66
CA LYS A 28 -1.73 11.18 -6.65
C LYS A 28 -1.77 12.61 -6.12
N GLY A 29 -1.71 12.75 -4.80
CA GLY A 29 -1.71 14.06 -4.14
C GLY A 29 -3.05 14.81 -4.20
N GLN A 30 -4.07 14.24 -4.84
CA GLN A 30 -5.39 14.87 -4.95
C GLN A 30 -6.42 14.08 -4.14
N PRO A 31 -7.05 14.68 -3.13
CA PRO A 31 -8.13 14.05 -2.42
C PRO A 31 -9.38 13.98 -3.30
N ILE A 32 -10.07 12.84 -3.28
CA ILE A 32 -11.39 12.70 -3.92
C ILE A 32 -12.50 12.72 -2.87
N VAL A 33 -13.63 13.34 -3.20
CA VAL A 33 -14.86 13.28 -2.42
C VAL A 33 -15.82 12.34 -3.11
N VAL A 34 -16.38 11.39 -2.37
CA VAL A 34 -17.26 10.36 -2.91
C VAL A 34 -18.54 10.35 -2.11
N THR A 35 -19.66 10.58 -2.80
CA THR A 35 -20.99 10.45 -2.21
C THR A 35 -21.37 8.98 -2.17
N MET A 36 -21.65 8.47 -0.97
CA MET A 36 -22.02 7.06 -0.78
C MET A 36 -23.49 6.85 -1.17
N PRO A 37 -23.79 5.91 -2.08
CA PRO A 37 -25.15 5.71 -2.58
C PRO A 37 -26.05 4.96 -1.58
N THR A 38 -25.47 4.14 -0.70
CA THR A 38 -26.21 3.32 0.27
C THR A 38 -25.55 3.37 1.64
N ASN A 39 -26.33 3.10 2.70
CA ASN A 39 -25.84 2.93 4.06
C ASN A 39 -26.33 1.57 4.61
N PRO A 40 -25.44 0.59 4.87
CA PRO A 40 -23.99 0.68 4.77
C PRO A 40 -23.47 0.70 3.31
N ALA A 41 -22.30 1.31 3.11
CA ALA A 41 -21.55 1.25 1.86
C ALA A 41 -20.36 0.30 1.99
N ARG A 42 -20.00 -0.37 0.91
CA ARG A 42 -18.80 -1.21 0.81
C ARG A 42 -17.78 -0.54 -0.10
N ILE A 43 -16.55 -0.38 0.36
CA ILE A 43 -15.45 0.16 -0.43
C ILE A 43 -14.32 -0.85 -0.60
N VAL A 44 -13.71 -0.83 -1.76
CA VAL A 44 -12.53 -1.63 -2.11
C VAL A 44 -11.57 -0.73 -2.88
N VAL A 45 -10.26 -0.84 -2.64
CA VAL A 45 -9.24 -0.16 -3.44
C VAL A 45 -8.49 -1.20 -4.24
N THR A 46 -8.20 -0.89 -5.51
CA THR A 46 -7.46 -1.78 -6.40
C THR A 46 -6.64 -1.03 -7.42
N ASP A 47 -5.55 -1.63 -7.88
CA ASP A 47 -4.81 -1.21 -9.08
C ASP A 47 -5.02 -2.15 -10.28
N GLY A 48 -5.92 -3.13 -10.15
CA GLY A 48 -6.16 -4.22 -11.10
C GLY A 48 -5.47 -5.53 -10.76
N TYR A 49 -4.43 -5.52 -9.91
CA TYR A 49 -3.71 -6.73 -9.48
C TYR A 49 -3.82 -6.95 -7.96
N HIS A 50 -3.57 -5.89 -7.18
CA HIS A 50 -3.84 -5.85 -5.75
C HIS A 50 -5.28 -5.41 -5.53
N ILE A 51 -6.01 -6.14 -4.71
CA ILE A 51 -7.40 -5.84 -4.37
C ILE A 51 -7.51 -5.93 -2.85
N THR A 52 -7.83 -4.81 -2.20
CA THR A 52 -7.99 -4.79 -0.74
C THR A 52 -9.16 -5.64 -0.29
N GLY A 53 -9.13 -6.08 0.97
CA GLY A 53 -10.36 -6.56 1.62
C GLY A 53 -11.48 -5.50 1.56
N PRO A 54 -12.75 -5.92 1.44
CA PRO A 54 -13.87 -4.99 1.45
C PRO A 54 -14.01 -4.34 2.84
N VAL A 55 -14.03 -3.01 2.88
CA VAL A 55 -14.29 -2.25 4.10
C VAL A 55 -15.73 -1.75 4.06
N GLN A 56 -16.50 -2.12 5.08
CA GLN A 56 -17.89 -1.70 5.22
C GLN A 56 -17.95 -0.42 6.06
N ILE A 57 -18.56 0.62 5.52
CA ILE A 57 -18.70 1.92 6.14
C ILE A 57 -20.18 2.13 6.46
N THR A 58 -20.47 2.28 7.74
CA THR A 58 -21.74 2.80 8.23
C THR A 58 -21.52 4.25 8.63
N TYR A 59 -22.37 5.15 8.15
CA TYR A 59 -22.25 6.59 8.40
C TYR A 59 -23.54 7.16 8.98
N LEU A 60 -23.39 8.20 9.81
CA LEU A 60 -24.51 9.03 10.25
C LEU A 60 -24.77 10.10 9.18
N PRO A 61 -26.04 10.48 8.94
CA PRO A 61 -26.34 11.63 8.08
C PRO A 61 -25.51 12.85 8.50
N GLN A 62 -24.95 13.57 7.51
CA GLN A 62 -24.15 14.79 7.68
C GLN A 62 -22.71 14.64 8.24
N ARG A 63 -22.23 13.44 8.59
CA ARG A 63 -20.82 13.25 8.98
C ARG A 63 -19.94 12.87 7.80
N LYS A 64 -18.84 13.62 7.61
CA LYS A 64 -17.78 13.29 6.66
C LYS A 64 -16.84 12.28 7.30
N HIS A 65 -16.42 11.26 6.53
CA HIS A 65 -15.40 10.32 6.93
C HIS A 65 -14.16 10.45 6.04
N TYR A 66 -13.00 10.54 6.68
CA TYR A 66 -11.73 10.67 6.00
C TYR A 66 -11.03 9.32 5.97
N PHE A 67 -10.62 8.91 4.78
CA PHE A 67 -9.87 7.68 4.56
C PHE A 67 -8.60 7.99 3.80
N THR A 68 -7.51 7.38 4.23
CA THR A 68 -6.23 7.39 3.54
C THR A 68 -5.94 6.02 2.96
N ILE A 69 -5.27 6.02 1.81
CA ILE A 69 -4.82 4.82 1.14
C ILE A 69 -3.31 4.76 1.30
N ALA A 70 -2.85 3.68 1.90
CA ALA A 70 -1.44 3.45 2.21
C ALA A 70 -0.99 2.07 1.70
N CYS A 71 0.32 1.85 1.67
CA CYS A 71 0.89 0.53 1.46
C CYS A 71 1.27 -0.07 2.83
N ILE A 72 1.29 -1.41 2.92
CA ILE A 72 1.79 -2.14 4.09
C ILE A 72 3.24 -1.80 4.42
N ILE A 73 4.06 -1.53 3.39
CA ILE A 73 5.43 -1.07 3.55
C ILE A 73 5.44 0.46 3.59
N GLU A 74 5.97 1.00 4.67
CA GLU A 74 6.21 2.43 4.85
C GLU A 74 7.58 2.84 4.26
N ASN A 75 7.76 4.14 3.97
CA ASN A 75 8.94 4.62 3.26
C ASN A 75 10.22 4.48 4.09
N ASP A 76 10.13 4.64 5.40
CA ASP A 76 11.18 4.43 6.39
C ASP A 76 11.69 2.98 6.40
N VAL A 77 10.76 2.00 6.36
CA VAL A 77 11.11 0.58 6.25
C VAL A 77 11.83 0.28 4.93
N LEU A 78 11.38 0.88 3.83
CA LEU A 78 12.02 0.73 2.52
C LEU A 78 13.45 1.29 2.52
N VAL A 79 13.64 2.49 3.08
CA VAL A 79 14.95 3.14 3.17
C VAL A 79 15.88 2.36 4.12
N GLY A 80 15.39 2.00 5.31
CA GLY A 80 16.15 1.21 6.27
C GLY A 80 16.57 -0.15 5.72
N GLY A 81 15.66 -0.83 5.02
CA GLY A 81 15.94 -2.07 4.30
C GLY A 81 17.03 -1.88 3.25
N GLY A 82 16.96 -0.82 2.42
CA GLY A 82 17.98 -0.52 1.41
C GLY A 82 19.36 -0.21 2.01
N ILE A 83 19.42 0.52 3.12
CA ILE A 83 20.68 0.79 3.83
C ILE A 83 21.27 -0.52 4.38
N LEU A 84 20.46 -1.33 5.05
CA LEU A 84 20.89 -2.62 5.60
C LEU A 84 21.42 -3.55 4.50
N MET A 85 20.71 -3.64 3.37
CA MET A 85 21.16 -4.38 2.19
C MET A 85 22.54 -3.94 1.73
N THR A 86 22.72 -2.63 1.56
CA THR A 86 23.97 -2.03 1.07
C THR A 86 25.13 -2.37 2.02
N LEU A 87 24.92 -2.23 3.32
CA LEU A 87 25.93 -2.55 4.33
C LEU A 87 26.30 -4.04 4.32
N LEU A 88 25.31 -4.94 4.35
CA LEU A 88 25.55 -6.38 4.33
C LEU A 88 26.25 -6.83 3.05
N PHE A 89 25.91 -6.24 1.91
CA PHE A 89 26.55 -6.53 0.63
C PHE A 89 28.03 -6.14 0.65
N PHE A 90 28.36 -4.91 1.08
CA PHE A 90 29.76 -4.47 1.17
C PHE A 90 30.57 -5.26 2.21
N MET A 91 29.97 -5.57 3.37
CA MET A 91 30.62 -6.44 4.36
C MET A 91 30.89 -7.85 3.81
N GLY A 92 29.93 -8.42 3.07
CA GLY A 92 30.12 -9.71 2.39
C GLY A 92 31.17 -9.66 1.28
N LEU A 93 31.30 -8.52 0.60
CA LEU A 93 32.33 -8.31 -0.43
C LEU A 93 33.73 -8.24 0.18
N THR A 94 33.92 -7.45 1.24
CA THR A 94 35.24 -7.25 1.87
C THR A 94 35.70 -8.44 2.69
N SER A 95 34.77 -9.16 3.34
CA SER A 95 35.09 -10.36 4.10
C SER A 95 35.25 -11.63 3.26
N GLY A 96 34.89 -11.58 1.97
CA GLY A 96 34.83 -12.77 1.09
C GLY A 96 33.71 -13.75 1.42
N LEU A 97 32.80 -13.40 2.34
CA LEU A 97 31.70 -14.26 2.77
C LEU A 97 30.50 -14.15 1.83
N LEU A 98 30.36 -15.10 0.91
CA LEU A 98 29.23 -15.19 -0.01
C LEU A 98 27.86 -15.28 0.71
N VAL A 99 27.82 -15.89 1.90
CA VAL A 99 26.58 -16.01 2.69
C VAL A 99 26.02 -14.63 3.07
N LEU A 100 26.89 -13.67 3.44
CA LEU A 100 26.47 -12.30 3.73
C LEU A 100 25.89 -11.59 2.51
N GLN A 101 26.45 -11.85 1.33
CA GLN A 101 25.94 -11.31 0.07
C GLN A 101 24.56 -11.90 -0.26
N LEU A 102 24.35 -13.20 -0.06
CA LEU A 102 23.04 -13.82 -0.24
C LEU A 102 21.99 -13.28 0.75
N ILE A 103 22.36 -13.15 2.02
CA ILE A 103 21.47 -12.58 3.05
C ILE A 103 21.14 -11.11 2.74
N SER A 104 22.07 -10.37 2.13
CA SER A 104 21.82 -8.99 1.71
C SER A 104 20.62 -8.89 0.75
N MET A 105 20.28 -9.93 -0.01
CA MET A 105 19.10 -9.93 -0.89
C MET A 105 17.77 -10.18 -0.15
N SER A 106 17.81 -10.58 1.12
CA SER A 106 16.61 -10.93 1.89
C SER A 106 15.55 -9.82 1.96
N PRO A 107 15.88 -8.51 2.08
CA PRO A 107 14.87 -7.46 2.12
C PRO A 107 14.13 -7.32 0.78
N ILE A 108 14.80 -7.53 -0.36
CA ILE A 108 14.15 -7.58 -1.69
C ILE A 108 13.21 -8.77 -1.78
N VAL A 109 13.68 -9.96 -1.39
CA VAL A 109 12.85 -11.18 -1.43
C VAL A 109 11.59 -11.01 -0.57
N TYR A 110 11.72 -10.43 0.62
CA TYR A 110 10.59 -10.13 1.49
C TYR A 110 9.60 -9.11 0.87
N LEU A 111 10.12 -8.05 0.24
CA LEU A 111 9.29 -7.07 -0.46
C LEU A 111 8.51 -7.73 -1.61
N LEU A 112 9.18 -8.56 -2.41
CA LEU A 112 8.55 -9.31 -3.50
C LEU A 112 7.49 -10.28 -2.98
N PHE A 113 7.75 -10.95 -1.86
CA PHE A 113 6.76 -11.81 -1.22
C PHE A 113 5.50 -11.03 -0.84
N LEU A 114 5.65 -9.85 -0.21
CA LEU A 114 4.51 -8.99 0.14
C LEU A 114 3.74 -8.51 -1.10
N TYR A 115 4.46 -8.12 -2.15
CA TYR A 115 3.87 -7.64 -3.40
C TYR A 115 3.13 -8.75 -4.17
N TYR A 116 3.78 -9.90 -4.39
CA TYR A 116 3.23 -10.94 -5.27
C TYR A 116 2.30 -11.92 -4.56
N ILE A 117 2.56 -12.25 -3.29
CA ILE A 117 1.82 -13.27 -2.55
C ILE A 117 0.73 -12.63 -1.69
N LYS A 118 1.07 -11.61 -0.89
CA LYS A 118 0.14 -10.95 0.04
C LYS A 118 -0.67 -9.82 -0.61
N ARG A 119 -1.24 -10.09 -1.78
CA ARG A 119 -1.87 -9.07 -2.65
C ARG A 119 -3.00 -8.26 -1.99
N LYS A 120 -3.75 -8.89 -1.08
CA LYS A 120 -4.90 -8.27 -0.38
C LYS A 120 -4.49 -7.33 0.76
N GLU A 121 -3.31 -7.57 1.32
CA GLU A 121 -2.78 -6.84 2.47
C GLU A 121 -1.83 -5.70 2.02
N PHE A 122 -1.34 -5.77 0.78
CA PHE A 122 -0.38 -4.82 0.22
C PHE A 122 -0.91 -3.38 0.20
N ILE A 123 -2.14 -3.17 -0.25
CA ILE A 123 -2.84 -1.89 -0.19
C ILE A 123 -3.71 -1.88 1.06
N GLN A 124 -3.70 -0.78 1.80
CA GLN A 124 -4.46 -0.61 3.04
C GLN A 124 -5.33 0.64 2.97
N ILE A 125 -6.58 0.48 3.41
CA ILE A 125 -7.52 1.58 3.63
C ILE A 125 -7.47 1.90 5.11
N ARG A 126 -6.89 3.05 5.48
CA ARG A 126 -6.79 3.51 6.87
C ARG A 126 -7.83 4.62 7.10
N ARG A 127 -8.63 4.50 8.16
CA ARG A 127 -9.55 5.57 8.57
C ARG A 127 -8.75 6.63 9.32
N LEU A 128 -8.89 7.89 8.92
CA LEU A 128 -8.45 9.02 9.75
C LEU A 128 -9.60 9.28 10.75
N VAL A 129 -9.29 9.15 12.03
CA VAL A 129 -10.21 9.47 13.14
C VAL A 129 -10.39 10.99 13.22
#